data_AF-A0A953Z412-F1
#
_entry.id   AF-A0A953Z412-F1
#
_cell.length_a   1.000
_cell.length_b   1.000
_cell.length_c   1.000
_cell.angle_alpha   90.00
_cell.angle_beta   90.00
_cell.angle_gamma   90.00
#
_symmetry.space_group_name_H-M   'P 1'
#
loop_
_entity.id
_entity.type
_entity.pdbx_description
1 polymer ?
#
loop_
_entity_poly.entity_id
_entity_poly.type
_entity_poly.pdbx_seq_one_letter_code
_entity_poly.pdbx_strand_id
1 'polypeptide(L)'
;MNLEDFGAPLPSESPERKYASLHRTIEAGSATDRTWSDLVHCCLQLNKPDEAMKAAGFIDDPSLAERAQKLLIKQGAIRHQRTQPASGMTRSATIRSVQQNIQNDPIGENIADSFRFLFSEQMPLIVIFATLTFPLVVGLGGFLTQDSHAFVFPLIAMIPALSVVGLIGALARQILVDASRGLDDPPTIPALPTLFTSAGRFLVDSALLGAIFLAPGFAIMQVDAVSGWAVAGTLGLGVFLLPMAMAIRQVTDDFRALSPNVLFTAIVRCGMRYCAFAACFGLLFAPAGVSAYYSAGSAIYLQVSVVGPLMVAPMFIVARLLGVLLATHRKDLAPLIGEREQEAAPVAATRPTPAPAPRPQRASEPAPARLRGSLSSPT
;
A
#
# COMPACT_ATOMS: atom_id res chain seq x y z
N MET A 1 -2.93 -21.70 65.05
CA MET A 1 -3.22 -21.16 63.71
C MET A 1 -1.87 -20.97 63.06
N ASN A 2 -1.48 -21.92 62.21
CA ASN A 2 -0.10 -22.06 61.71
C ASN A 2 0.20 -21.04 60.62
N LEU A 3 1.30 -20.33 60.82
CA LEU A 3 2.03 -19.54 59.83
C LEU A 3 3.08 -20.45 59.20
N GLU A 4 2.72 -21.17 58.15
CA GLU A 4 3.67 -21.83 57.24
C GLU A 4 3.07 -21.74 55.83
N ASP A 5 3.73 -21.01 54.93
CA ASP A 5 4.21 -21.50 53.62
C ASP A 5 4.56 -20.32 52.69
N PHE A 6 5.70 -19.66 52.97
CA PHE A 6 6.39 -18.78 52.03
C PHE A 6 7.67 -19.53 51.61
N GLY A 7 7.62 -20.36 50.56
CA GLY A 7 8.84 -21.10 50.22
C GLY A 7 8.87 -22.03 49.03
N ALA A 8 7.84 -22.10 48.18
CA ALA A 8 7.94 -22.86 46.92
C ALA A 8 8.08 -21.90 45.73
N PRO A 9 9.18 -21.93 44.93
CA PRO A 9 9.19 -21.26 43.64
C PRO A 9 8.04 -21.84 42.80
N LEU A 10 7.15 -20.97 42.32
CA LEU A 10 6.09 -21.34 41.40
C LEU A 10 6.70 -22.21 40.27
N PRO A 11 6.05 -23.32 39.87
CA PRO A 11 6.57 -24.18 38.82
C PRO A 11 6.86 -23.32 37.60
N SER A 12 8.10 -23.38 37.11
CA SER A 12 8.59 -22.58 35.99
C SER A 12 7.59 -22.61 34.86
N GLU A 13 6.87 -21.51 34.67
CA GLU A 13 5.84 -21.40 33.64
C GLU A 13 6.51 -21.68 32.29
N SER A 14 5.95 -22.62 31.51
CA SER A 14 6.56 -22.98 30.24
C SER A 14 6.65 -21.74 29.34
N PRO A 15 7.73 -21.58 28.55
CA PRO A 15 7.93 -20.37 27.75
C PRO A 15 6.76 -20.13 26.78
N GLU A 16 6.12 -21.19 26.29
CA GLU A 16 4.92 -21.11 25.45
C GLU A 16 3.72 -20.50 26.18
N ARG A 17 3.50 -20.84 27.45
CA ARG A 17 2.41 -20.27 28.26
C ARG A 17 2.69 -18.81 28.58
N LYS A 18 3.94 -18.50 28.92
CA LYS A 18 4.37 -17.11 29.16
C LYS A 18 4.21 -16.25 27.91
N TYR A 19 4.62 -16.76 26.73
CA TYR A 19 4.42 -16.12 25.44
C TYR A 19 2.93 -15.86 25.17
N ALA A 20 2.06 -16.85 25.32
CA ALA A 20 0.61 -16.68 25.11
C ALA A 20 -0.01 -15.67 26.10
N SER A 21 0.42 -15.67 27.36
CA SER A 21 -0.02 -14.72 28.39
C SER A 21 0.38 -13.28 28.05
N LEU A 22 1.62 -13.08 27.58
CA LEU A 22 2.13 -11.78 27.15
C LEU A 22 1.35 -11.25 25.92
N HIS A 23 1.05 -12.11 24.94
CA HIS A 23 0.23 -11.72 23.78
C HIS A 23 -1.19 -11.30 24.20
N ARG A 24 -1.85 -12.05 25.09
CA ARG A 24 -3.16 -11.65 25.62
C ARG A 24 -3.12 -10.32 26.36
N THR A 25 -2.03 -10.06 27.10
CA THR A 25 -1.82 -8.77 27.80
C THR A 25 -1.67 -7.63 26.79
N ILE A 26 -0.98 -7.87 25.68
CA ILE A 26 -0.81 -6.90 24.59
C ILE A 26 -2.14 -6.65 23.88
N GLU A 27 -2.88 -7.70 23.53
CA GLU A 27 -4.21 -7.61 22.90
C GLU A 27 -5.23 -6.90 23.79
N ALA A 28 -5.13 -7.05 25.11
CA ALA A 28 -5.95 -6.35 26.08
C ALA A 28 -5.57 -4.85 26.24
N GLY A 29 -4.52 -4.37 25.57
CA GLY A 29 -4.08 -2.98 25.62
C GLY A 29 -3.39 -2.59 26.92
N SER A 30 -2.96 -3.56 27.74
CA SER A 30 -2.25 -3.33 29.01
C SER A 30 -0.74 -3.56 28.90
N ALA A 31 -0.20 -3.49 27.69
CA ALA A 31 1.23 -3.63 27.44
C ALA A 31 2.03 -2.47 28.05
N THR A 32 3.09 -2.82 28.78
CA THR A 32 4.13 -1.90 29.23
C THR A 32 5.44 -2.21 28.52
N ASP A 33 6.41 -1.29 28.54
CA ASP A 33 7.77 -1.54 28.04
C ASP A 33 8.41 -2.81 28.63
N ARG A 34 8.07 -3.12 29.88
CA ARG A 34 8.50 -4.35 30.54
C ARG A 34 7.84 -5.59 29.95
N THR A 35 6.55 -5.52 29.61
CA THR A 35 5.80 -6.58 28.92
C THR A 35 6.43 -6.87 27.55
N TRP A 36 6.78 -5.82 26.79
CA TRP A 36 7.48 -5.96 25.50
C TRP A 36 8.88 -6.54 25.67
N SER A 37 9.66 -6.08 26.65
CA SER A 37 10.98 -6.64 26.96
C SER A 37 10.91 -8.13 27.34
N ASP A 38 9.91 -8.53 28.12
CA ASP A 38 9.70 -9.94 28.50
C ASP A 38 9.28 -10.77 27.27
N LEU A 39 8.50 -10.19 26.36
CA LEU A 39 8.13 -10.84 25.10
C LEU A 39 9.35 -11.07 24.21
N VAL A 40 10.24 -10.07 24.06
CA VAL A 40 11.51 -10.22 23.32
C VAL A 40 12.29 -11.43 23.84
N HIS A 41 12.44 -11.52 25.17
CA HIS A 41 13.16 -12.64 25.80
C HIS A 41 12.47 -13.98 25.52
N CYS A 42 11.14 -14.02 25.59
CA CYS A 42 10.36 -15.23 25.38
C CYS A 42 10.40 -15.69 23.90
N CYS A 43 10.30 -14.77 22.95
CA CYS A 43 10.44 -15.04 21.51
C CYS A 43 11.84 -15.60 21.19
N LEU A 44 12.89 -15.06 21.80
CA LEU A 44 14.25 -15.59 21.65
C LEU A 44 14.39 -17.01 22.21
N GLN A 45 13.76 -17.32 23.34
CA GLN A 45 13.74 -18.68 23.89
C GLN A 45 13.00 -19.68 23.01
N LEU A 46 11.96 -19.22 22.29
CA LEU A 46 11.17 -20.03 21.37
C LEU A 46 11.74 -20.06 19.93
N ASN A 47 12.95 -19.53 19.72
CA ASN A 47 13.60 -19.43 18.41
C ASN A 47 12.77 -18.67 17.34
N LYS A 48 12.12 -17.57 17.75
CA LYS A 48 11.33 -16.68 16.88
C LYS A 48 11.99 -15.29 16.77
N PRO A 49 13.10 -15.15 16.03
CA PRO A 49 13.88 -13.91 15.99
C PRO A 49 13.14 -12.73 15.37
N ASP A 50 12.32 -12.94 14.33
CA ASP A 50 11.58 -11.87 13.65
C ASP A 50 10.55 -11.21 14.56
N GLU A 51 9.88 -12.02 15.37
CA GLU A 51 8.90 -11.55 16.34
C GLU A 51 9.58 -10.84 17.52
N ALA A 52 10.75 -11.32 17.94
CA ALA A 52 11.57 -10.63 18.93
C ALA A 52 12.03 -9.26 18.43
N MET A 53 12.40 -9.12 17.15
CA MET A 53 12.74 -7.83 16.55
C MET A 53 11.54 -6.88 16.51
N LYS A 54 10.36 -7.38 16.12
CA LYS A 54 9.12 -6.58 16.13
C LYS A 54 8.80 -6.11 17.55
N ALA A 55 8.84 -7.00 18.54
CA ALA A 55 8.56 -6.67 19.93
C ALA A 55 9.54 -5.63 20.51
N ALA A 56 10.82 -5.70 20.15
CA ALA A 56 11.82 -4.72 20.59
C ALA A 56 11.56 -3.30 20.04
N GLY A 57 10.89 -3.20 18.88
CA GLY A 57 10.51 -1.92 18.28
C GLY A 57 9.39 -1.17 19.02
N PHE A 58 8.74 -1.82 20.00
CA PHE A 58 7.66 -1.22 20.81
C PHE A 58 8.11 -0.79 22.22
N ILE A 59 9.41 -0.88 22.54
CA ILE A 59 9.94 -0.49 23.86
C ILE A 59 10.38 0.97 23.81
N ASP A 60 9.71 1.84 24.56
CA ASP A 60 10.02 3.28 24.60
C ASP A 60 11.13 3.62 25.62
N ASP A 61 11.21 2.90 26.74
CA ASP A 61 12.27 3.08 27.75
C ASP A 61 13.66 2.75 27.16
N PRO A 62 14.58 3.74 27.08
CA PRO A 62 15.89 3.56 26.46
C PRO A 62 16.75 2.51 27.17
N SER A 63 16.58 2.33 28.48
CA SER A 63 17.35 1.36 29.25
C SER A 63 16.92 -0.08 28.96
N LEU A 64 15.63 -0.30 28.72
CA LEU A 64 15.07 -1.60 28.35
C LEU A 64 15.33 -1.90 26.86
N ALA A 65 15.22 -0.90 26.00
CA ALA A 65 15.54 -1.03 24.58
C ALA A 65 17.01 -1.44 24.37
N GLU A 66 17.96 -0.82 25.07
CA GLU A 66 19.38 -1.20 24.98
C GLU A 66 19.62 -2.64 25.45
N ARG A 67 18.93 -3.08 26.51
CA ARG A 67 19.02 -4.47 26.99
C ARG A 67 18.44 -5.46 25.98
N ALA A 68 17.27 -5.18 25.42
CA ALA A 68 16.64 -6.00 24.39
C ALA A 68 17.54 -6.12 23.15
N GLN A 69 18.15 -5.00 22.71
CA GLN A 69 19.08 -4.99 21.59
C GLN A 69 20.35 -5.82 21.87
N LYS A 70 20.94 -5.69 23.07
CA LYS A 70 22.08 -6.53 23.48
C LYS A 70 21.74 -8.02 23.46
N LEU A 71 20.53 -8.40 23.86
CA LEU A 71 20.05 -9.78 23.81
C LEU A 71 19.89 -10.28 22.37
N LEU A 72 19.31 -9.47 21.49
CA LEU A 72 19.16 -9.79 20.06
C LEU A 72 20.51 -9.96 19.36
N ILE A 73 21.49 -9.11 19.68
CA ILE A 73 22.87 -9.23 19.16
C ILE A 73 23.54 -10.50 19.69
N LYS A 74 23.42 -10.77 20.99
CA LYS A 74 24.04 -11.94 21.64
C LYS A 74 23.50 -13.27 21.08
N GLN A 75 22.23 -13.32 20.74
CA GLN A 75 21.58 -14.49 20.13
C GLN A 75 21.79 -14.58 18.61
N GLY A 76 22.54 -13.65 18.00
CA GLY A 76 22.79 -13.64 16.57
C GLY A 76 21.59 -13.26 15.71
N ALA A 77 20.50 -12.79 16.31
CA ALA A 77 19.32 -12.28 15.60
C ALA A 77 19.61 -10.96 14.87
N ILE A 78 20.60 -10.19 15.34
CA ILE A 78 21.10 -8.99 14.67
C ILE A 78 22.60 -9.13 14.42
N ARG A 79 23.00 -9.18 13.15
CA ARG A 79 24.41 -9.15 12.73
C ARG A 79 24.95 -7.75 12.99
N HIS A 80 26.06 -7.63 13.73
CA HIS A 80 26.68 -6.36 14.18
C HIS A 80 26.55 -5.20 13.17
N GLN A 81 25.56 -4.34 13.37
CA GLN A 81 25.57 -2.97 12.85
C GLN A 81 26.17 -2.10 13.94
N ARG A 82 27.30 -1.48 13.61
CA ARG A 82 28.11 -0.59 14.44
C ARG A 82 27.21 0.45 15.13
N THR A 83 27.18 0.40 16.45
CA THR A 83 26.37 1.23 17.34
C THR A 83 26.67 2.72 17.12
N GLN A 84 25.70 3.48 16.61
CA GLN A 84 25.62 4.92 16.86
C GLN A 84 24.79 5.12 18.14
N PRO A 85 25.21 6.02 19.06
CA PRO A 85 24.49 6.26 20.30
C PRO A 85 23.10 6.84 20.01
N ALA A 86 22.07 6.17 20.52
CA ALA A 86 20.67 6.54 20.35
C ALA A 86 20.30 7.67 21.33
N SER A 87 20.07 8.85 20.78
CA SER A 87 19.31 9.91 21.44
C SER A 87 18.10 10.20 20.56
N GLY A 88 16.91 9.81 21.02
CA GLY A 88 15.63 10.11 20.35
C GLY A 88 15.34 9.25 19.11
N MET A 89 14.89 8.01 19.33
CA MET A 89 14.57 7.08 18.25
C MET A 89 13.06 6.94 18.08
N THR A 90 12.44 8.00 17.56
CA THR A 90 11.10 7.96 16.95
C THR A 90 11.09 6.95 15.78
N ARG A 91 9.91 6.40 15.46
CA ARG A 91 9.51 5.51 14.33
C ARG A 91 10.29 5.69 12.99
N SER A 92 10.91 6.85 12.79
CA SER A 92 11.88 7.17 11.75
C SER A 92 13.13 6.26 11.68
N ALA A 93 13.50 5.55 12.75
CA ALA A 93 14.72 4.71 12.72
C ALA A 93 14.55 3.38 11.98
N THR A 94 13.43 2.69 12.16
CA THR A 94 13.10 1.47 11.40
C THR A 94 12.91 1.80 9.92
N ILE A 95 12.32 2.96 9.63
CA ILE A 95 12.23 3.47 8.25
C ILE A 95 13.63 3.78 7.70
N ARG A 96 14.54 4.38 8.49
CA ARG A 96 15.91 4.69 8.05
C ARG A 96 16.77 3.45 7.79
N SER A 97 16.66 2.39 8.59
CA SER A 97 17.46 1.17 8.38
C SER A 97 16.99 0.40 7.15
N VAL A 98 15.67 0.32 6.91
CA VAL A 98 15.10 -0.23 5.67
C VAL A 98 15.50 0.62 4.46
N GLN A 99 15.44 1.96 4.59
CA GLN A 99 15.81 2.87 3.52
C GLN A 99 17.31 2.86 3.16
N GLN A 100 18.20 2.60 4.13
CA GLN A 100 19.63 2.39 3.87
C GLN A 100 19.92 1.08 3.14
N ASN A 101 19.11 0.03 3.35
CA ASN A 101 19.27 -1.23 2.63
C ASN A 101 18.87 -1.06 1.16
N ILE A 102 17.69 -0.48 0.92
CA ILE A 102 17.14 -0.21 -0.42
C ILE A 102 18.09 0.64 -1.29
N GLN A 103 18.84 1.56 -0.69
CA GLN A 103 19.72 2.45 -1.45
C GLN A 103 20.91 1.71 -2.09
N ASN A 104 21.37 0.62 -1.47
CA ASN A 104 22.51 -0.17 -1.95
C ASN A 104 22.12 -1.34 -2.86
N ASP A 105 20.82 -1.64 -2.97
CA ASP A 105 20.38 -2.80 -3.75
C ASP A 105 20.58 -2.56 -5.25
N PRO A 106 21.08 -3.59 -5.98
CA PRO A 106 21.24 -3.52 -7.41
C PRO A 106 19.87 -3.39 -8.08
N ILE A 107 19.80 -2.62 -9.17
CA ILE A 107 18.55 -2.37 -9.93
C ILE A 107 17.82 -3.68 -10.29
N GLY A 108 18.59 -4.72 -10.63
CA GLY A 108 18.05 -6.04 -10.96
C GLY A 108 17.31 -6.71 -9.80
N GLU A 109 17.70 -6.47 -8.56
CA GLU A 109 17.03 -7.02 -7.37
C GLU A 109 15.69 -6.31 -7.14
N ASN A 110 15.62 -4.99 -7.29
CA ASN A 110 14.35 -4.25 -7.22
C ASN A 110 13.35 -4.68 -8.30
N ILE A 111 13.85 -4.95 -9.51
CA ILE A 111 13.04 -5.52 -10.60
C ILE A 111 12.53 -6.90 -10.21
N ALA A 112 13.44 -7.82 -9.84
CA ALA A 112 13.07 -9.18 -9.46
C ALA A 112 12.09 -9.22 -8.28
N ASP A 113 12.28 -8.36 -7.27
CA ASP A 113 11.38 -8.24 -6.13
C ASP A 113 9.98 -7.76 -6.55
N SER A 114 9.90 -6.80 -7.45
CA SER A 114 8.61 -6.33 -7.97
C SER A 114 7.86 -7.41 -8.76
N PHE A 115 8.58 -8.34 -9.42
CA PHE A 115 7.98 -9.53 -10.00
C PHE A 115 7.54 -10.53 -8.92
N ARG A 116 8.39 -10.80 -7.92
CA ARG A 116 8.07 -11.71 -6.80
C ARG A 116 6.83 -11.26 -6.04
N PHE A 117 6.64 -9.95 -5.90
CA PHE A 117 5.46 -9.38 -5.28
C PHE A 117 4.14 -9.82 -5.90
N LEU A 118 4.08 -10.04 -7.23
CA LEU A 118 2.87 -10.58 -7.86
C LEU A 118 2.54 -12.01 -7.40
N PHE A 119 3.54 -12.73 -6.89
CA PHE A 119 3.44 -14.11 -6.41
C PHE A 119 3.30 -14.20 -4.89
N SER A 120 3.27 -13.07 -4.19
CA SER A 120 3.15 -13.01 -2.73
C SER A 120 1.69 -12.89 -2.28
N GLU A 121 1.33 -13.69 -1.28
CA GLU A 121 0.03 -13.66 -0.59
C GLU A 121 -1.19 -13.73 -1.55
N GLN A 122 -2.03 -12.69 -1.54
CA GLN A 122 -3.30 -12.61 -2.29
C GLN A 122 -3.15 -12.02 -3.70
N MET A 123 -1.96 -11.51 -4.07
CA MET A 123 -1.75 -10.87 -5.38
C MET A 123 -1.98 -11.78 -6.59
N PRO A 124 -1.60 -13.07 -6.58
CA PRO A 124 -1.90 -13.96 -7.70
C PRO A 124 -3.39 -14.03 -8.01
N LEU A 125 -4.21 -14.10 -6.96
CA LEU A 125 -5.67 -14.17 -7.09
C LEU A 125 -6.22 -12.86 -7.65
N ILE A 126 -5.73 -11.71 -7.17
CA ILE A 126 -6.13 -10.39 -7.69
C ILE A 126 -5.78 -10.27 -9.18
N VAL A 127 -4.58 -10.67 -9.59
CA VAL A 127 -4.13 -10.62 -10.98
C VAL A 127 -4.99 -11.53 -11.86
N ILE A 128 -5.19 -12.79 -11.44
CA ILE A 128 -6.01 -13.75 -12.19
C ILE A 128 -7.45 -13.23 -12.34
N PHE A 129 -8.05 -12.77 -11.25
CA PHE A 129 -9.42 -12.26 -11.26
C PHE A 129 -9.54 -11.03 -12.15
N ALA A 130 -8.65 -10.05 -12.00
CA ALA A 130 -8.65 -8.84 -12.83
C ALA A 130 -8.45 -9.17 -14.32
N THR A 131 -7.53 -10.10 -14.63
CA THR A 131 -7.26 -10.55 -16.01
C THR A 131 -8.47 -11.24 -16.63
N LEU A 132 -9.13 -12.14 -15.89
CA LEU A 132 -10.34 -12.84 -16.33
C LEU A 132 -11.57 -11.93 -16.43
N THR A 133 -11.62 -10.86 -15.64
CA THR A 133 -12.76 -9.94 -15.64
C THR A 133 -12.88 -9.22 -16.98
N PHE A 134 -11.78 -8.87 -17.65
CA PHE A 134 -11.80 -8.23 -18.97
C PHE A 134 -12.58 -9.02 -20.03
N PRO A 135 -12.18 -10.26 -20.39
CA PRO A 135 -12.87 -11.01 -21.44
C PRO A 135 -14.30 -11.36 -21.03
N LEU A 136 -14.58 -11.60 -19.74
CA LEU A 136 -15.94 -11.87 -19.27
C LEU A 136 -16.86 -10.65 -19.44
N VAL A 137 -16.43 -9.50 -18.92
CA VAL A 137 -17.20 -8.26 -18.97
C VAL A 137 -17.38 -7.78 -20.40
N VAL A 138 -16.29 -7.77 -21.16
CA VAL A 138 -16.29 -7.23 -22.52
C VAL A 138 -16.95 -8.21 -23.50
N GLY A 139 -16.78 -9.51 -23.30
CA GLY A 139 -17.48 -10.55 -24.06
C GLY A 139 -18.98 -10.55 -23.82
N LEU A 140 -19.41 -10.43 -22.56
CA LEU A 140 -20.83 -10.28 -22.21
C LEU A 140 -21.40 -8.97 -22.77
N GLY A 141 -20.65 -7.86 -22.66
CA GLY A 141 -21.02 -6.58 -23.25
C GLY A 141 -21.15 -6.66 -24.78
N GLY A 142 -20.23 -7.36 -25.46
CA GLY A 142 -20.33 -7.59 -26.90
C GLY A 142 -21.53 -8.44 -27.28
N PHE A 143 -21.79 -9.54 -26.56
CA PHE A 143 -22.93 -10.42 -26.81
C PHE A 143 -24.27 -9.70 -26.65
N LEU A 144 -24.42 -8.89 -25.60
CA LEU A 144 -25.64 -8.13 -25.34
C LEU A 144 -25.88 -6.99 -26.36
N THR A 145 -24.91 -6.68 -27.22
CA THR A 145 -24.96 -5.53 -28.13
C THR A 145 -24.99 -5.90 -29.62
N GLN A 146 -25.01 -7.19 -29.97
CA GLN A 146 -24.90 -7.68 -31.36
C GLN A 146 -26.00 -7.18 -32.31
N ASP A 147 -27.22 -6.91 -31.84
CA ASP A 147 -28.36 -6.53 -32.71
C ASP A 147 -28.85 -5.09 -32.52
N SER A 148 -28.08 -4.25 -31.83
CA SER A 148 -28.59 -2.97 -31.33
C SER A 148 -27.93 -1.73 -31.95
N HIS A 149 -28.62 -0.58 -31.87
CA HIS A 149 -28.22 0.69 -32.48
C HIS A 149 -26.72 1.03 -32.33
N ALA A 150 -26.09 1.41 -33.45
CA ALA A 150 -24.64 1.55 -33.63
C ALA A 150 -23.89 2.48 -32.64
N PHE A 151 -24.57 3.36 -31.90
CA PHE A 151 -23.92 4.36 -31.03
C PHE A 151 -24.19 4.19 -29.53
N VAL A 152 -25.41 3.82 -29.13
CA VAL A 152 -25.80 3.80 -27.71
C VAL A 152 -25.18 2.61 -26.97
N PHE A 153 -25.16 1.46 -27.61
CA PHE A 153 -24.76 0.21 -26.99
C PHE A 153 -23.24 0.02 -26.83
N PRO A 154 -22.37 0.46 -27.76
CA PRO A 154 -20.94 0.49 -27.51
C PRO A 154 -20.57 1.34 -26.28
N LEU A 155 -21.27 2.45 -26.06
CA LEU A 155 -21.03 3.32 -24.91
C LEU A 155 -21.39 2.64 -23.60
N ILE A 156 -22.49 1.87 -23.57
CA ILE A 156 -22.89 1.05 -22.43
C ILE A 156 -21.88 -0.09 -22.18
N ALA A 157 -21.39 -0.75 -23.24
CA ALA A 157 -20.40 -1.81 -23.14
C ALA A 157 -19.03 -1.31 -22.62
N MET A 158 -18.73 -0.01 -22.77
CA MET A 158 -17.52 0.60 -22.22
C MET A 158 -17.59 0.80 -20.70
N ILE A 159 -18.79 0.92 -20.12
CA ILE A 159 -18.94 1.17 -18.67
C ILE A 159 -18.26 0.08 -17.84
N PRO A 160 -18.54 -1.22 -18.03
CA PRO A 160 -17.93 -2.22 -17.18
C PRO A 160 -16.45 -2.44 -17.55
N ALA A 161 -16.01 -2.20 -18.79
CA ALA A 161 -14.60 -2.16 -19.13
C ALA A 161 -13.83 -1.06 -18.37
N LEU A 162 -14.35 0.18 -18.39
CA LEU A 162 -13.80 1.30 -17.63
C LEU A 162 -13.82 1.05 -16.12
N SER A 163 -14.81 0.30 -15.63
CA SER A 163 -14.90 -0.06 -14.22
C SER A 163 -13.77 -1.00 -13.80
N VAL A 164 -13.43 -1.98 -14.65
CA VAL A 164 -12.29 -2.88 -14.44
C VAL A 164 -10.96 -2.12 -14.50
N VAL A 165 -10.77 -1.28 -15.53
CA VAL A 165 -9.56 -0.44 -15.65
C VAL A 165 -9.42 0.50 -14.44
N GLY A 166 -10.53 1.10 -14.00
CA GLY A 166 -10.55 1.97 -12.83
C GLY A 166 -10.18 1.23 -11.55
N LEU A 167 -10.72 0.02 -11.33
CA LEU A 167 -10.38 -0.83 -10.19
C LEU A 167 -8.88 -1.19 -10.18
N ILE A 168 -8.36 -1.66 -11.30
CA ILE A 168 -6.93 -2.00 -11.45
C ILE A 168 -6.06 -0.77 -11.22
N GLY A 169 -6.47 0.36 -11.78
CA GLY A 169 -5.82 1.65 -11.58
C GLY A 169 -5.79 2.11 -10.14
N ALA A 170 -6.90 1.97 -9.42
CA ALA A 170 -6.99 2.30 -8.00
C ALA A 170 -6.05 1.41 -7.15
N LEU A 171 -6.02 0.10 -7.42
CA LEU A 171 -5.11 -0.83 -6.75
C LEU A 171 -3.64 -0.54 -7.11
N ALA A 172 -3.33 -0.26 -8.38
CA ALA A 172 -2.00 0.14 -8.82
C ALA A 172 -1.55 1.44 -8.14
N ARG A 173 -2.44 2.43 -8.02
CA ARG A 173 -2.17 3.65 -7.27
C ARG A 173 -1.86 3.36 -5.80
N GLN A 174 -2.63 2.49 -5.15
CA GLN A 174 -2.38 2.11 -3.76
C GLN A 174 -1.01 1.44 -3.60
N ILE A 175 -0.68 0.47 -4.47
CA ILE A 175 0.63 -0.19 -4.51
C ILE A 175 1.75 0.85 -4.70
N LEU A 176 1.59 1.78 -5.63
CA LEU A 176 2.56 2.85 -5.90
C LEU A 176 2.80 3.71 -4.65
N VAL A 177 1.71 4.17 -4.01
CA VAL A 177 1.77 5.04 -2.84
C VAL A 177 2.38 4.29 -1.64
N ASP A 178 1.97 3.06 -1.38
CA ASP A 178 2.47 2.25 -0.27
C ASP A 178 3.95 1.91 -0.47
N ALA A 179 4.35 1.46 -1.67
CA ALA A 179 5.75 1.22 -2.00
C ALA A 179 6.61 2.51 -1.91
N SER A 180 6.07 3.68 -2.31
CA SER A 180 6.77 4.97 -2.17
C SER A 180 7.02 5.38 -0.71
N ARG A 181 6.22 4.83 0.22
CA ARG A 181 6.38 5.01 1.67
C ARG A 181 7.30 3.95 2.29
N GLY A 182 7.80 3.01 1.50
CA GLY A 182 8.59 1.87 1.99
C GLY A 182 7.75 0.80 2.68
N LEU A 183 6.46 0.71 2.36
CA LEU A 183 5.60 -0.38 2.81
C LEU A 183 5.62 -1.49 1.76
N ASP A 184 5.86 -2.72 2.20
CA ASP A 184 5.95 -3.90 1.32
C ASP A 184 4.69 -4.77 1.34
N ASP A 185 3.77 -4.49 2.25
CA ASP A 185 2.54 -5.25 2.44
C ASP A 185 1.63 -5.16 1.20
N PRO A 186 0.91 -6.24 0.85
CA PRO A 186 -0.06 -6.17 -0.23
C PRO A 186 -1.20 -5.21 0.11
N PRO A 187 -1.80 -4.54 -0.89
CA PRO A 187 -2.86 -3.59 -0.67
C PRO A 187 -4.06 -4.29 -0.05
N THR A 188 -4.57 -3.73 1.04
CA THR A 188 -5.88 -4.08 1.58
C THR A 188 -6.96 -3.49 0.67
N ILE A 189 -8.01 -4.26 0.37
CA ILE A 189 -9.08 -3.81 -0.51
C ILE A 189 -9.78 -2.62 0.17
N PRO A 190 -9.74 -1.41 -0.43
CA PRO A 190 -10.35 -0.24 0.18
C PRO A 190 -11.88 -0.33 0.12
N ALA A 191 -12.55 0.42 0.99
CA ALA A 191 -14.01 0.54 0.95
C ALA A 191 -14.49 1.04 -0.42
N LEU A 192 -15.66 0.57 -0.89
CA LEU A 192 -16.17 0.91 -2.21
C LEU A 192 -16.18 2.42 -2.54
N PRO A 193 -16.58 3.34 -1.64
CA PRO A 193 -16.61 4.77 -1.96
C PRO A 193 -15.22 5.36 -2.26
N THR A 194 -14.20 4.94 -1.51
CA THR A 194 -12.82 5.40 -1.73
C THR A 194 -12.22 4.76 -2.97
N LEU A 195 -12.63 3.53 -3.28
CA LEU A 195 -12.26 2.83 -4.50
C LEU A 195 -12.78 3.57 -5.74
N PHE A 196 -14.07 3.93 -5.79
CA PHE A 196 -14.65 4.68 -6.93
C PHE A 196 -13.98 6.03 -7.14
N THR A 197 -13.74 6.77 -6.07
CA THR A 197 -13.08 8.08 -6.14
C THR A 197 -11.65 7.94 -6.66
N SER A 198 -10.90 6.96 -6.15
CA SER A 198 -9.52 6.69 -6.58
C SER A 198 -9.45 6.17 -8.02
N ALA A 199 -10.40 5.32 -8.42
CA ALA A 199 -10.52 4.77 -9.75
C ALA A 199 -10.80 5.86 -10.79
N GLY A 200 -11.82 6.70 -10.55
CA GLY A 200 -12.17 7.79 -11.45
C GLY A 200 -11.01 8.78 -11.61
N ARG A 201 -10.36 9.13 -10.50
CA ARG A 201 -9.16 9.97 -10.52
C ARG A 201 -8.03 9.35 -11.34
N PHE A 202 -7.70 8.09 -11.08
CA PHE A 202 -6.64 7.39 -11.80
C PHE A 202 -6.92 7.33 -13.30
N LEU A 203 -8.17 7.04 -13.70
CA LEU A 203 -8.59 7.00 -15.10
C LEU A 203 -8.40 8.35 -15.78
N VAL A 204 -8.87 9.43 -15.14
CA VAL A 204 -8.73 10.80 -15.67
C VAL A 204 -7.27 11.18 -15.82
N ASP A 205 -6.46 10.93 -14.78
CA ASP A 205 -5.03 11.26 -14.79
C ASP A 205 -4.27 10.45 -15.86
N SER A 206 -4.56 9.15 -15.98
CA SER A 206 -3.93 8.27 -16.97
C SER A 206 -4.32 8.64 -18.39
N ALA A 207 -5.59 8.93 -18.64
CA ALA A 207 -6.08 9.34 -19.95
C ALA A 207 -5.48 10.68 -20.35
N LEU A 208 -5.43 11.65 -19.44
CA LEU A 208 -4.87 12.97 -19.69
C LEU A 208 -3.37 12.91 -19.95
N LEU A 209 -2.59 12.25 -19.07
CA LEU A 209 -1.15 12.14 -19.23
C LEU A 209 -0.78 11.28 -20.45
N GLY A 210 -1.50 10.18 -20.68
CA GLY A 210 -1.36 9.37 -21.88
C GLY A 210 -1.62 10.18 -23.15
N ALA A 211 -2.68 11.00 -23.19
CA ALA A 211 -2.96 11.88 -24.31
C ALA A 211 -1.84 12.92 -24.52
N ILE A 212 -1.36 13.58 -23.46
CA ILE A 212 -0.31 14.59 -23.56
C ILE A 212 1.00 14.00 -24.10
N PHE A 213 1.42 12.84 -23.61
CA PHE A 213 2.72 12.26 -23.94
C PHE A 213 2.72 11.36 -25.18
N LEU A 214 1.61 10.67 -25.48
CA LEU A 214 1.55 9.69 -26.58
C LEU A 214 0.79 10.20 -27.80
N ALA A 215 -0.21 11.09 -27.65
CA ALA A 215 -1.00 11.56 -28.79
C ALA A 215 -0.16 12.24 -29.89
N PRO A 216 0.91 13.02 -29.59
CA PRO A 216 1.76 13.56 -30.65
C PRO A 216 2.37 12.47 -31.53
N GLY A 217 2.85 11.37 -30.94
CA GLY A 217 3.39 10.24 -31.69
C GLY A 217 2.32 9.56 -32.57
N PHE A 218 1.11 9.38 -32.02
CA PHE A 218 -0.01 8.83 -32.80
C PHE A 218 -0.48 9.77 -33.92
N ALA A 219 -0.47 11.09 -33.69
CA ALA A 219 -0.85 12.07 -34.70
C ALA A 219 0.16 12.09 -35.86
N ILE A 220 1.46 12.05 -35.56
CA ILE A 220 2.52 11.97 -36.57
C ILE A 220 2.41 10.68 -37.38
N MET A 221 2.01 9.56 -36.76
CA MET A 221 1.81 8.28 -37.43
C MET A 221 0.72 8.32 -38.53
N GLN A 222 -0.19 9.30 -38.48
CA GLN A 222 -1.24 9.48 -39.51
C GLN A 222 -0.74 10.28 -40.73
N VAL A 223 0.50 10.77 -40.71
CA VAL A 223 1.07 11.57 -41.80
C VAL A 223 1.99 10.70 -42.65
N ASP A 224 1.52 10.32 -43.85
CA ASP A 224 2.23 9.42 -44.78
C ASP A 224 3.65 9.88 -45.15
N ALA A 225 3.94 11.18 -45.02
CA ALA A 225 5.23 11.77 -45.38
C ALA A 225 6.30 11.72 -44.28
N VAL A 226 5.98 11.22 -43.08
CA VAL A 226 6.91 11.23 -41.94
C VAL A 226 7.68 9.91 -41.84
N SER A 227 8.99 9.98 -41.60
CA SER A 227 9.82 8.80 -41.43
C SER A 227 9.40 8.00 -40.18
N GLY A 228 9.42 6.66 -40.28
CA GLY A 228 9.11 5.80 -39.14
C GLY A 228 10.00 6.04 -37.91
N TRP A 229 11.23 6.51 -38.11
CA TRP A 229 12.14 6.91 -37.02
C TRP A 229 11.65 8.13 -36.24
N ALA A 230 11.02 9.10 -36.89
CA ALA A 230 10.44 10.25 -36.22
C ALA A 230 9.22 9.86 -35.38
N VAL A 231 8.38 8.95 -35.90
CA VAL A 231 7.25 8.37 -35.15
C VAL A 231 7.76 7.60 -33.92
N ALA A 232 8.72 6.68 -34.13
CA ALA A 232 9.32 5.88 -33.07
C ALA A 232 10.03 6.74 -32.02
N GLY A 233 10.75 7.78 -32.43
CA GLY A 233 11.39 8.74 -31.52
C GLY A 233 10.38 9.52 -30.68
N THR A 234 9.28 9.97 -31.29
CA THR A 234 8.23 10.72 -30.58
C THR A 234 7.48 9.83 -29.58
N LEU A 235 7.08 8.63 -30.00
CA LEU A 235 6.44 7.64 -29.11
C LEU A 235 7.39 7.19 -28.01
N GLY A 236 8.67 6.93 -28.34
CA GLY A 236 9.70 6.55 -27.38
C GLY A 236 9.92 7.63 -26.33
N LEU A 237 9.95 8.90 -26.72
CA LEU A 237 10.01 10.03 -25.78
C LEU A 237 8.77 10.07 -24.87
N GLY A 238 7.57 9.87 -25.44
CA GLY A 238 6.33 9.79 -24.68
C GLY A 238 6.35 8.66 -23.64
N VAL A 239 6.70 7.45 -24.05
CA VAL A 239 6.85 6.27 -23.17
C VAL A 239 7.93 6.49 -22.10
N PHE A 240 9.00 7.22 -22.44
CA PHE A 240 10.07 7.55 -21.49
C PHE A 240 9.64 8.58 -20.45
N LEU A 241 8.81 9.58 -20.79
CA LEU A 241 8.41 10.64 -19.87
C LEU A 241 7.16 10.29 -19.04
N LEU A 242 6.25 9.51 -19.62
CA LEU A 242 4.96 9.17 -19.04
C LEU A 242 5.03 8.58 -17.62
N PRO A 243 5.89 7.59 -17.30
CA PRO A 243 5.78 6.92 -16.02
C PRO A 243 6.25 7.81 -14.86
N MET A 244 7.25 8.68 -15.04
CA MET A 244 7.59 9.68 -14.00
C MET A 244 6.48 10.72 -13.82
N ALA A 245 5.88 11.20 -14.92
CA ALA A 245 4.77 12.14 -14.82
C ALA A 245 3.58 11.52 -14.06
N MET A 246 3.26 10.27 -14.35
CA MET A 246 2.27 9.48 -13.62
C MET A 246 2.65 9.34 -12.14
N ALA A 247 3.90 9.00 -11.82
CA ALA A 247 4.38 8.85 -10.44
C ALA A 247 4.12 10.11 -9.62
N ILE A 248 4.61 11.25 -10.13
CA ILE A 248 4.51 12.53 -9.45
C ILE A 248 3.04 12.92 -9.31
N ARG A 249 2.24 12.77 -10.37
CA ARG A 249 0.81 13.10 -10.36
C ARG A 249 0.04 12.29 -9.32
N GLN A 250 0.30 10.98 -9.21
CA GLN A 250 -0.40 10.08 -8.31
C GLN A 250 0.01 10.25 -6.83
N VAL A 251 1.24 10.71 -6.57
CA VAL A 251 1.75 10.94 -5.20
C VAL A 251 1.44 12.35 -4.70
N THR A 252 1.66 13.37 -5.53
CA THR A 252 1.49 14.79 -5.15
C THR A 252 0.06 15.28 -5.30
N ASP A 253 -0.75 14.59 -6.08
CA ASP A 253 -2.09 15.04 -6.42
C ASP A 253 -2.13 16.42 -7.10
N ASP A 254 -1.01 16.87 -7.69
CA ASP A 254 -0.83 18.15 -8.39
C ASP A 254 -0.49 17.99 -9.88
N PHE A 255 -0.91 18.94 -10.71
CA PHE A 255 -0.52 19.02 -12.14
C PHE A 255 0.88 19.59 -12.36
N ARG A 256 1.62 19.89 -11.30
CA ARG A 256 3.04 20.26 -11.37
C ARG A 256 3.88 19.17 -12.02
N ALA A 257 3.41 17.93 -12.03
CA ALA A 257 3.99 16.81 -12.77
C ALA A 257 4.15 17.07 -14.29
N LEU A 258 3.34 17.98 -14.86
CA LEU A 258 3.43 18.39 -16.26
C LEU A 258 4.45 19.50 -16.51
N SER A 259 4.97 20.14 -15.46
CA SER A 259 6.01 21.15 -15.60
C SER A 259 7.30 20.48 -16.10
N PRO A 260 7.85 20.90 -17.25
CA PRO A 260 9.09 20.32 -17.78
C PRO A 260 10.23 20.39 -16.75
N ASN A 261 10.33 21.50 -16.02
CA ASN A 261 11.36 21.71 -15.00
C ASN A 261 11.26 20.66 -13.89
N VAL A 262 10.04 20.36 -13.41
CA VAL A 262 9.84 19.36 -12.35
C VAL A 262 10.13 17.96 -12.87
N LEU A 263 9.59 17.64 -14.04
CA LEU A 263 9.70 16.31 -14.65
C LEU A 263 11.16 15.95 -14.99
N PHE A 264 11.87 16.83 -15.71
CA PHE A 264 13.27 16.58 -16.07
C PHE A 264 14.18 16.59 -14.85
N THR A 265 13.94 17.47 -13.86
CA THR A 265 14.74 17.44 -12.63
C THR A 265 14.52 16.15 -11.86
N ALA A 266 13.28 15.64 -11.78
CA ALA A 266 12.99 14.36 -11.15
C ALA A 266 13.70 13.19 -11.86
N ILE A 267 13.63 13.15 -13.19
CA ILE A 267 14.30 12.14 -14.02
C ILE A 267 15.82 12.17 -13.80
N VAL A 268 16.44 13.37 -13.86
CA VAL A 268 17.88 13.54 -13.67
C VAL A 268 18.32 13.12 -12.26
N ARG A 269 17.52 13.43 -11.23
CA ARG A 269 17.81 13.02 -9.84
C ARG A 269 17.73 11.52 -9.62
N CYS A 270 16.84 10.82 -10.34
CA CYS A 270 16.81 9.35 -10.32
C CYS A 270 17.93 8.71 -11.17
N GLY A 271 18.57 9.48 -12.06
CA GLY A 271 19.73 9.06 -12.85
C GLY A 271 19.50 7.79 -13.67
N MET A 272 20.52 6.94 -13.77
CA MET A 272 20.49 5.70 -14.56
C MET A 272 19.42 4.69 -14.10
N ARG A 273 19.01 4.76 -12.83
CA ARG A 273 17.94 3.89 -12.30
C ARG A 273 16.61 4.16 -13.01
N TYR A 274 16.33 5.43 -13.31
CA TYR A 274 15.13 5.78 -14.09
C TYR A 274 15.20 5.25 -15.52
N CYS A 275 16.35 5.37 -16.19
CA CYS A 275 16.51 4.85 -17.56
C CYS A 275 16.23 3.34 -17.64
N ALA A 276 16.77 2.57 -16.69
CA ALA A 276 16.50 1.13 -16.60
C ALA A 276 15.01 0.85 -16.34
N PHE A 277 14.39 1.61 -15.45
CA PHE A 277 12.96 1.50 -15.18
C PHE A 277 12.10 1.86 -16.40
N ALA A 278 12.40 2.95 -17.12
CA ALA A 278 11.66 3.37 -18.31
C ALA A 278 11.78 2.33 -19.45
N ALA A 279 12.97 1.72 -19.60
CA ALA A 279 13.15 0.59 -20.51
C ALA A 279 12.30 -0.63 -20.09
N CYS A 280 12.28 -0.96 -18.80
CA CYS A 280 11.44 -2.03 -18.25
C CYS A 280 9.95 -1.75 -18.46
N PHE A 281 9.50 -0.51 -18.22
CA PHE A 281 8.15 -0.04 -18.49
C PHE A 281 7.76 -0.25 -19.95
N GLY A 282 8.59 0.24 -20.88
CA GLY A 282 8.35 0.05 -22.32
C GLY A 282 8.29 -1.42 -22.72
N LEU A 283 9.21 -2.24 -22.21
CA LEU A 283 9.26 -3.69 -22.49
C LEU A 283 8.01 -4.43 -21.95
N LEU A 284 7.59 -4.12 -20.72
CA LEU A 284 6.43 -4.73 -20.08
C LEU A 284 5.12 -4.41 -20.80
N PHE A 285 4.98 -3.19 -21.34
CA PHE A 285 3.80 -2.77 -22.08
C PHE A 285 3.89 -3.02 -23.59
N ALA A 286 5.05 -3.43 -24.12
CA ALA A 286 5.23 -3.71 -25.54
C ALA A 286 4.22 -4.74 -26.09
N PRO A 287 3.93 -5.89 -25.41
CA PRO A 287 2.93 -6.84 -25.90
C PRO A 287 1.54 -6.21 -26.04
N ALA A 288 1.10 -5.42 -25.04
CA ALA A 288 -0.17 -4.71 -25.08
C ALA A 288 -0.21 -3.68 -26.23
N GLY A 289 0.88 -2.93 -26.44
CA GLY A 289 1.01 -1.98 -27.54
C GLY A 289 0.99 -2.63 -28.93
N VAL A 290 1.69 -3.75 -29.09
CA VAL A 290 1.69 -4.55 -30.32
C VAL A 290 0.30 -5.12 -30.60
N SER A 291 -0.39 -5.66 -29.58
CA SER A 291 -1.77 -6.13 -29.70
C SER A 291 -2.73 -4.98 -30.05
N ALA A 292 -2.56 -3.80 -29.46
CA ALA A 292 -3.36 -2.62 -29.80
C ALA A 292 -3.15 -2.19 -31.27
N TYR A 293 -1.90 -2.23 -31.75
CA TYR A 293 -1.58 -1.94 -33.15
C TYR A 293 -2.23 -2.94 -34.12
N TYR A 294 -2.09 -4.24 -33.88
CA TYR A 294 -2.67 -5.26 -34.75
C TYR A 294 -4.20 -5.32 -34.70
N SER A 295 -4.80 -4.86 -33.60
CA SER A 295 -6.25 -4.76 -33.45
C SER A 295 -6.80 -3.40 -33.88
N ALA A 296 -5.95 -2.47 -34.34
CA ALA A 296 -6.40 -1.18 -34.85
C ALA A 296 -7.35 -1.39 -36.05
N GLY A 297 -8.55 -0.81 -35.98
CA GLY A 297 -9.61 -0.99 -36.97
C GLY A 297 -10.61 -2.10 -36.64
N SER A 298 -10.33 -2.95 -35.66
CA SER A 298 -11.35 -3.85 -35.09
C SER A 298 -12.30 -3.11 -34.15
N ALA A 299 -13.42 -3.74 -33.79
CA ALA A 299 -14.35 -3.16 -32.84
C ALA A 299 -13.69 -2.92 -31.46
N ILE A 300 -14.02 -1.78 -30.83
CA ILE A 300 -13.36 -1.32 -29.58
C ILE A 300 -13.40 -2.38 -28.48
N TYR A 301 -14.51 -3.11 -28.35
CA TYR A 301 -14.62 -4.19 -27.35
C TYR A 301 -13.59 -5.30 -27.59
N LEU A 302 -13.28 -5.65 -28.85
CA LEU A 302 -12.28 -6.65 -29.18
C LEU A 302 -10.87 -6.15 -28.84
N GLN A 303 -10.59 -4.88 -29.12
CA GLN A 303 -9.32 -4.26 -28.72
C GLN A 303 -9.15 -4.31 -27.20
N VAL A 304 -10.17 -3.91 -26.44
CA VAL A 304 -10.11 -3.89 -24.97
C VAL A 304 -10.01 -5.30 -24.37
N SER A 305 -10.69 -6.29 -24.94
CA SER A 305 -10.64 -7.67 -24.44
C SER A 305 -9.29 -8.35 -24.67
N VAL A 306 -8.55 -7.96 -25.70
CA VAL A 306 -7.20 -8.46 -25.99
C VAL A 306 -6.14 -7.67 -25.23
N VAL A 307 -6.21 -6.34 -25.26
CA VAL A 307 -5.20 -5.44 -24.68
C VAL A 307 -5.31 -5.40 -23.15
N GLY A 308 -6.53 -5.35 -22.61
CA GLY A 308 -6.79 -5.22 -21.17
C GLY A 308 -6.08 -6.28 -20.31
N PRO A 309 -6.27 -7.59 -20.57
CA PRO A 309 -5.57 -8.67 -19.88
C PRO A 309 -4.04 -8.52 -19.89
N LEU A 310 -3.48 -8.08 -21.02
CA LEU A 310 -2.03 -7.89 -21.18
C LEU A 310 -1.48 -6.72 -20.36
N MET A 311 -2.32 -5.78 -19.94
CA MET A 311 -1.90 -4.63 -19.12
C MET A 311 -1.94 -4.89 -17.61
N VAL A 312 -2.70 -5.88 -17.13
CA VAL A 312 -2.98 -6.05 -15.69
C VAL A 312 -1.71 -6.29 -14.87
N ALA A 313 -0.94 -7.34 -15.21
CA ALA A 313 0.28 -7.65 -14.49
C ALA A 313 1.36 -6.56 -14.66
N PRO A 314 1.65 -6.06 -15.89
CA PRO A 314 2.54 -4.91 -16.08
C PRO A 314 2.20 -3.69 -15.22
N MET A 315 0.91 -3.35 -15.09
CA MET A 315 0.46 -2.22 -14.29
C MET A 315 0.87 -2.34 -12.82
N PHE A 316 0.69 -3.50 -12.21
CA PHE A 316 1.08 -3.71 -10.81
C PHE A 316 2.59 -3.77 -10.61
N ILE A 317 3.32 -4.41 -11.52
CA ILE A 317 4.80 -4.46 -11.47
C ILE A 317 5.36 -3.05 -11.56
N VAL A 318 4.89 -2.26 -12.53
CA VAL A 318 5.34 -0.89 -12.76
C VAL A 318 4.96 0.01 -11.59
N ALA A 319 3.75 -0.12 -11.04
CA ALA A 319 3.35 0.63 -9.87
C ALA A 319 4.29 0.39 -8.68
N ARG A 320 4.62 -0.87 -8.38
CA ARG A 320 5.56 -1.21 -7.31
C ARG A 320 6.97 -0.69 -7.62
N LEU A 321 7.50 -0.95 -8.82
CA LEU A 321 8.83 -0.50 -9.23
C LEU A 321 8.98 1.01 -9.11
N LEU A 322 7.98 1.74 -9.56
CA LEU A 322 7.96 3.19 -9.52
C LEU A 322 7.87 3.71 -8.09
N GLY A 323 7.09 3.04 -7.23
CA GLY A 323 7.03 3.34 -5.80
C GLY A 323 8.38 3.14 -5.11
N VAL A 324 9.04 1.99 -5.34
CA VAL A 324 10.39 1.70 -4.84
C VAL A 324 11.40 2.72 -5.35
N LEU A 325 11.33 3.11 -6.63
CA LEU A 325 12.19 4.14 -7.20
C LEU A 325 12.03 5.49 -6.49
N LEU A 326 10.79 5.91 -6.21
CA LEU A 326 10.48 7.13 -5.47
C LEU A 326 10.96 7.04 -4.01
N ALA A 327 10.74 5.92 -3.33
CA ALA A 327 11.21 5.70 -1.96
C ALA A 327 12.74 5.81 -1.85
N THR A 328 13.44 5.23 -2.83
CA THR A 328 14.91 5.24 -2.91
C THR A 328 15.46 6.66 -3.06
N HIS A 329 14.82 7.51 -3.87
CA HIS A 329 15.26 8.88 -4.14
C HIS A 329 14.44 9.92 -3.37
N ARG A 330 13.74 9.51 -2.31
CA ARG A 330 12.80 10.38 -1.59
C ARG A 330 13.44 11.69 -1.13
N LYS A 331 14.66 11.62 -0.57
CA LYS A 331 15.41 12.79 -0.10
C LYS A 331 15.70 13.78 -1.23
N ASP A 332 16.04 13.26 -2.41
CA ASP A 332 16.35 14.07 -3.58
C ASP A 332 15.07 14.61 -4.23
N LEU A 333 13.95 13.89 -4.15
CA LEU A 333 12.69 14.31 -4.77
C LEU A 333 11.80 15.16 -3.85
N ALA A 334 12.03 15.16 -2.54
CA ALA A 334 11.27 15.92 -1.54
C ALA A 334 11.00 17.40 -1.91
N PRO A 335 11.97 18.21 -2.39
CA PRO A 335 11.70 19.61 -2.74
C PRO A 335 10.85 19.77 -4.01
N LEU A 336 10.78 18.75 -4.88
CA LEU A 336 9.98 18.77 -6.11
C LEU A 336 8.55 18.30 -5.87
N ILE A 337 8.42 17.24 -5.06
CA ILE A 337 7.13 16.65 -4.66
C ILE A 337 6.41 17.61 -3.70
N GLY A 338 7.14 18.54 -3.09
CA GLY A 338 6.56 19.50 -2.17
C GLY A 338 6.02 18.74 -0.97
N GLU A 339 6.91 18.08 -0.22
CA GLU A 339 6.61 17.58 1.13
C GLU A 339 6.28 18.79 2.04
N ARG A 340 5.13 19.44 1.79
CA ARG A 340 4.39 20.22 2.77
C ARG A 340 3.91 19.20 3.79
N GLU A 341 4.70 19.00 4.84
CA GLU A 341 4.18 18.59 6.16
C GLU A 341 3.32 17.31 6.21
N GLN A 342 3.65 16.25 5.44
CA GLN A 342 3.17 14.90 5.83
C GLN A 342 3.92 14.35 7.06
N GLU A 343 4.87 15.09 7.61
CA GLU A 343 5.46 14.87 8.94
C GLU A 343 4.60 15.47 10.09
N ALA A 344 3.47 16.15 9.80
CA ALA A 344 2.63 16.80 10.81
C ALA A 344 1.14 16.47 10.71
N ALA A 345 0.81 15.18 10.76
CA ALA A 345 -0.28 14.76 11.63
C ALA A 345 0.12 13.37 12.13
N PRO A 346 0.56 13.22 13.40
CA PRO A 346 0.41 11.91 14.02
C PRO A 346 -1.04 11.54 13.75
N VAL A 347 -1.28 10.43 13.05
CA VAL A 347 -2.57 9.75 13.04
C VAL A 347 -3.02 9.88 14.47
N ALA A 348 -4.01 10.73 14.73
CA ALA A 348 -4.40 11.08 16.07
C ALA A 348 -4.70 9.73 16.67
N ALA A 349 -3.77 9.24 17.51
CA ALA A 349 -3.86 7.95 18.15
C ALA A 349 -5.23 8.04 18.76
N THR A 350 -6.15 7.25 18.20
CA THR A 350 -7.57 7.32 18.50
C THR A 350 -7.61 7.44 20.00
N ARG A 351 -7.88 8.64 20.53
CA ARG A 351 -7.85 8.86 21.97
C ARG A 351 -8.75 7.75 22.46
N PRO A 352 -8.24 6.81 23.29
CA PRO A 352 -9.07 5.71 23.76
C PRO A 352 -10.34 6.39 24.25
N THR A 353 -11.46 6.08 23.58
CA THR A 353 -12.75 6.66 23.91
C THR A 353 -12.83 6.55 25.41
N PRO A 354 -12.86 7.68 26.16
CA PRO A 354 -12.77 7.62 27.60
C PRO A 354 -13.84 6.64 28.04
N ALA A 355 -13.40 5.59 28.75
CA ALA A 355 -14.29 4.55 29.23
C ALA A 355 -15.53 5.25 29.78
N PRO A 356 -16.74 4.86 29.34
CA PRO A 356 -17.96 5.57 29.71
C PRO A 356 -17.93 5.77 31.21
N ALA A 357 -17.93 7.03 31.64
CA ALA A 357 -17.86 7.39 33.05
C ALA A 357 -18.87 6.51 33.80
N PRO A 358 -18.47 5.86 34.91
CA PRO A 358 -19.38 5.01 35.67
C PRO A 358 -20.66 5.80 35.90
N ARG A 359 -21.77 5.33 35.29
CA ARG A 359 -23.07 5.97 35.47
C ARG A 359 -23.24 6.14 36.98
N PRO A 360 -23.49 7.36 37.48
CA PRO A 360 -23.82 7.54 38.89
C PRO A 360 -24.95 6.56 39.18
N GLN A 361 -24.69 5.61 40.08
CA GLN A 361 -25.70 4.69 40.58
C GLN A 361 -26.85 5.56 41.03
N ARG A 362 -27.93 5.55 40.25
CA ARG A 362 -29.17 6.23 40.59
C ARG A 362 -29.59 5.57 41.89
N ALA A 363 -29.46 6.32 42.99
CA ALA A 363 -29.90 5.90 44.30
C ALA A 363 -31.28 5.30 44.13
N SER A 364 -31.40 4.04 44.52
CA SER A 364 -32.64 3.28 44.54
C SER A 364 -33.71 4.15 45.19
N GLU A 365 -34.66 4.58 44.37
CA GLU A 365 -35.84 5.31 44.80
C GLU A 365 -36.55 4.44 45.87
N PRO A 366 -36.78 4.95 47.08
CA PRO A 366 -37.37 4.17 48.15
C PRO A 366 -38.79 3.76 47.74
N ALA A 367 -39.06 2.47 47.87
CA ALA A 367 -40.34 1.85 47.54
C ALA A 367 -41.50 2.62 48.22
N PRO A 368 -42.59 2.93 47.49
CA PRO A 368 -43.73 3.62 48.06
C PRO A 368 -44.37 2.74 49.15
N ALA A 369 -44.44 3.31 50.35
CA ALA A 369 -45.12 2.73 51.50
C ALA A 369 -46.58 2.42 51.13
N ARG A 370 -46.93 1.13 51.16
CA ARG A 370 -48.33 0.67 51.08
C ARG A 370 -49.09 1.23 52.27
N LEU A 371 -49.83 2.31 52.05
CA LEU A 371 -50.88 2.78 52.94
C LEU A 371 -51.96 1.70 53.03
N ARG A 372 -51.98 0.98 54.17
CA ARG A 372 -53.14 0.22 54.64
C ARG A 372 -54.23 1.23 54.99
N GLY A 373 -55.08 1.54 54.02
CA GLY A 373 -56.36 2.20 54.26
C GLY A 373 -57.34 1.19 54.82
N SER A 374 -57.64 1.30 56.12
CA SER A 374 -58.81 0.70 56.74
C SER A 374 -60.05 1.47 56.28
N LEU A 375 -61.04 0.80 55.71
CA LEU A 375 -62.38 1.36 55.60
C LEU A 375 -63.39 0.32 56.07
N SER A 376 -63.99 0.69 57.20
CA SER A 376 -65.16 0.13 57.84
C SER A 376 -66.43 0.26 56.98
N SER A 377 -67.29 -0.75 57.13
CA SER A 377 -68.76 -0.79 56.91
C SER A 377 -69.48 0.52 57.29
N PRO A 378 -70.60 0.93 56.65
CA PRO A 378 -71.96 0.36 56.81
C PRO A 378 -72.71 0.25 55.46
N THR A 379 -73.80 -0.51 55.25
CA THR A 379 -75.02 -0.82 56.02
C THR A 379 -75.59 -2.17 55.59
#